data_AF-A0A059L016-F1
#
_entry.id   AF-A0A059L016-F1
#
_cell.length_a   1.000
_cell.length_b   1.000
_cell.length_c   1.000
_cell.angle_alpha   90.00
_cell.angle_beta   90.00
_cell.angle_gamma   90.00
#
_symmetry.space_group_name_H-M   'P 1'
#
loop_
_entity.id
_entity.type
_entity.pdbx_description
1 polymer ?
#
loop_
_entity_poly.entity_id
_entity_poly.type
_entity_poly.pdbx_seq_one_letter_code
_entity_poly.pdbx_strand_id
1 'polypeptide(L)'
;MRKLCLLAALISPLACAQVVNVETNSLMRLPNTASTLQLERLEVADYGTLLIPSNVTEVSVGELRLGREARIAIVPGEQPLELKVIRAQLSEGSQITARGAPGTYLKAARSGRNLNLQIKALSAPQLLVDARGGAGAPGFVGLDGANGQAPGCTWGQAGRGADGSDGSDGQPGAPGALVRLEVPRDFPAELIKVQVAGGDGGVAGPGGKPGAGGKAKGCFVYKADGGKSGRPGADGQPGPAGAAGSVTVQRL
;
A
#
# COMPACT_ATOMS: atom_id res chain seq x y z
N MET A 1 65.77 1.95 -32.49
CA MET A 1 64.78 1.06 -31.85
C MET A 1 63.76 1.92 -31.12
N ARG A 2 62.71 2.29 -31.86
CA ARG A 2 61.55 3.11 -31.45
C ARG A 2 60.35 2.16 -31.40
N LYS A 3 59.37 2.49 -30.56
CA LYS A 3 58.02 1.89 -30.42
C LYS A 3 57.95 0.74 -29.41
N LEU A 4 57.57 1.06 -28.16
CA LEU A 4 56.86 0.13 -27.24
C LEU A 4 56.35 0.83 -25.96
N CYS A 5 55.81 2.05 -26.05
CA CYS A 5 55.21 2.74 -24.88
C CYS A 5 53.83 3.39 -25.13
N LEU A 6 53.03 2.86 -26.06
CA LEU A 6 51.69 3.39 -26.34
C LEU A 6 50.69 2.24 -26.46
N LEU A 7 50.29 1.63 -25.35
CA LEU A 7 49.19 0.65 -25.29
C LEU A 7 48.66 0.44 -23.86
N ALA A 8 48.47 1.53 -23.09
CA ALA A 8 47.90 1.47 -21.74
C ALA A 8 46.89 2.60 -21.45
N ALA A 9 46.17 3.05 -22.47
CA ALA A 9 45.08 4.00 -22.30
C ALA A 9 43.94 3.59 -23.23
N LEU A 10 42.96 2.84 -22.71
CA LEU A 10 41.57 2.70 -23.22
C LEU A 10 40.91 1.45 -22.60
N ILE A 11 40.84 1.39 -21.27
CA ILE A 11 39.79 0.61 -20.59
C ILE A 11 39.20 1.54 -19.53
N SER A 12 38.61 2.63 -20.00
CA SER A 12 37.63 3.34 -19.19
C SER A 12 36.38 2.46 -19.21
N PRO A 13 35.88 1.94 -18.08
CA PRO A 13 34.52 1.45 -18.05
C PRO A 13 33.66 2.66 -18.42
N LEU A 14 33.03 2.58 -19.59
CA LEU A 14 32.02 3.53 -20.01
C LEU A 14 31.01 3.62 -18.87
N ALA A 15 31.05 4.72 -18.13
CA ALA A 15 29.96 5.11 -17.26
C ALA A 15 28.77 5.28 -18.20
N CYS A 16 27.96 4.23 -18.33
CA CYS A 16 26.69 4.31 -19.03
C CYS A 16 25.86 5.33 -18.26
N ALA A 17 25.86 6.56 -18.76
CA ALA A 17 24.88 7.57 -18.41
C ALA A 17 23.50 7.00 -18.71
N GLN A 18 22.87 6.41 -17.69
CA GLN A 18 21.55 5.84 -17.83
C GLN A 18 20.56 6.99 -17.83
N VAL A 19 20.04 7.30 -19.03
CA VAL A 19 18.89 8.17 -19.22
C VAL A 19 17.66 7.29 -19.16
N VAL A 20 16.76 7.58 -18.22
CA VAL A 20 15.48 6.88 -18.08
C VAL A 20 14.37 7.85 -18.46
N ASN A 21 13.55 7.46 -19.42
CA ASN A 21 12.39 8.24 -19.84
C ASN A 21 11.13 7.38 -19.73
N VAL A 22 10.14 7.86 -19.01
CA VAL A 22 8.82 7.23 -18.86
C VAL A 22 7.82 8.03 -19.68
N GLU A 23 7.18 7.37 -20.64
CA GLU A 23 6.23 8.00 -21.55
C GLU A 23 4.93 8.41 -20.85
N THR A 24 4.18 9.31 -21.49
CA THR A 24 2.90 9.83 -21.01
C THR A 24 1.90 8.69 -20.80
N ASN A 25 1.18 8.70 -19.67
CA ASN A 25 0.22 7.64 -19.30
C ASN A 25 0.83 6.23 -19.26
N SER A 26 2.15 6.09 -19.16
CA SER A 26 2.83 4.79 -19.12
C SER A 26 3.35 4.46 -17.73
N LEU A 27 3.61 3.17 -17.50
CA LEU A 27 4.29 2.69 -16.31
C LEU A 27 5.63 2.07 -16.71
N MET A 28 6.72 2.53 -16.09
CA MET A 28 8.04 1.92 -16.24
C MET A 28 8.57 1.48 -14.88
N ARG A 29 9.13 0.28 -14.82
CA ARG A 29 9.78 -0.25 -13.61
C ARG A 29 11.29 -0.17 -13.77
N LEU A 30 11.99 0.37 -12.78
CA LEU A 30 13.45 0.34 -12.76
C LEU A 30 13.97 -1.10 -12.68
N PRO A 31 15.16 -1.37 -13.25
CA PRO A 31 15.80 -2.68 -13.13
C PRO A 31 15.92 -3.12 -11.67
N ASN A 32 15.67 -4.40 -11.42
CA ASN A 32 15.79 -5.02 -10.11
C ASN A 32 17.08 -5.85 -9.97
N THR A 33 18.07 -5.64 -10.83
CA THR A 33 19.33 -6.40 -10.84
C THR A 33 20.39 -5.81 -9.91
N ALA A 34 20.31 -4.52 -9.59
CA ALA A 34 21.23 -3.82 -8.70
C ALA A 34 20.48 -3.13 -7.55
N SER A 35 21.11 -3.05 -6.39
CA SER A 35 20.59 -2.31 -5.23
C SER A 35 20.87 -0.81 -5.31
N THR A 36 21.86 -0.40 -6.09
CA THR A 36 22.25 1.00 -6.29
C THR A 36 22.12 1.37 -7.77
N LEU A 37 21.51 2.52 -8.05
CA LEU A 37 21.31 3.04 -9.40
C LEU A 37 21.84 4.46 -9.49
N GLN A 38 22.60 4.74 -10.56
CA GLN A 38 23.15 6.05 -10.88
C GLN A 38 22.59 6.46 -12.25
N LEU A 39 21.73 7.49 -12.25
CA LEU A 39 21.06 8.00 -13.43
C LEU A 39 21.56 9.42 -13.70
N GLU A 40 21.95 9.70 -14.94
CA GLU A 40 22.27 11.08 -15.31
C GLU A 40 20.98 11.91 -15.38
N ARG A 41 19.96 11.35 -16.02
CA ARG A 41 18.67 12.01 -16.23
C ARG A 41 17.52 11.02 -16.08
N LEU A 42 16.53 11.39 -15.29
CA LEU A 42 15.28 10.69 -15.10
C LEU A 42 14.13 11.63 -15.45
N GLU A 43 13.41 11.31 -16.51
CA GLU A 43 12.24 12.05 -16.96
C GLU A 43 11.00 11.15 -16.87
N VAL A 44 9.98 11.63 -16.19
CA VAL A 44 8.66 11.00 -16.14
C VAL A 44 7.69 11.99 -16.75
N ALA A 45 7.19 11.68 -17.94
CA ALA A 45 6.25 12.53 -18.66
C ALA A 45 4.91 12.66 -17.92
N ASP A 46 4.04 13.55 -18.42
CA ASP A 46 2.72 13.81 -17.85
C ASP A 46 1.94 12.50 -17.62
N TYR A 47 1.35 12.35 -16.43
CA TYR A 47 0.60 11.16 -16.00
C TYR A 47 1.40 9.85 -16.02
N GLY A 48 2.71 9.90 -16.24
CA GLY A 48 3.60 8.73 -16.21
C GLY A 48 3.85 8.25 -14.78
N THR A 49 4.17 6.96 -14.64
CA THR A 49 4.55 6.37 -13.35
C THR A 49 5.86 5.60 -13.46
N LEU A 50 6.86 6.02 -12.70
CA LEU A 50 8.10 5.26 -12.48
C LEU A 50 7.97 4.40 -11.23
N LEU A 51 8.24 3.10 -11.32
CA LEU A 51 8.22 2.19 -10.19
C LEU A 51 9.65 1.82 -9.75
N ILE A 52 9.98 2.11 -8.48
CA ILE A 52 11.25 1.74 -7.83
C ILE A 52 11.04 0.45 -7.02
N PRO A 53 11.69 -0.67 -7.40
CA PRO A 53 11.57 -1.94 -6.70
C PRO A 53 12.07 -1.91 -5.25
N SER A 54 11.60 -2.85 -4.43
CA SER A 54 11.97 -2.95 -3.00
C SER A 54 13.43 -3.32 -2.75
N ASN A 55 14.10 -3.93 -3.74
CA ASN A 55 15.51 -4.32 -3.64
C ASN A 55 16.49 -3.20 -4.01
N VAL A 56 15.99 -2.10 -4.61
CA VAL A 56 16.78 -0.89 -4.82
C VAL A 56 16.78 -0.10 -3.53
N THR A 57 17.96 0.14 -2.95
CA THR A 57 18.17 0.86 -1.70
C THR A 57 18.75 2.25 -1.91
N GLU A 58 19.38 2.51 -3.05
CA GLU A 58 19.91 3.83 -3.40
C GLU A 58 19.66 4.16 -4.87
N VAL A 59 19.11 5.36 -5.12
CA VAL A 59 18.98 5.94 -6.45
C VAL A 59 19.56 7.34 -6.41
N SER A 60 20.59 7.57 -7.22
CA SER A 60 21.17 8.89 -7.41
C SER A 60 20.84 9.38 -8.82
N VAL A 61 20.32 10.60 -8.91
CA VAL A 61 19.85 11.21 -10.16
C VAL A 61 20.51 12.56 -10.34
N GLY A 62 21.13 12.80 -11.49
CA GLY A 62 21.60 14.13 -11.87
C GLY A 62 20.43 15.09 -12.06
N GLU A 63 19.60 14.83 -13.07
CA GLU A 63 18.44 15.64 -13.43
C GLU A 63 17.15 14.84 -13.33
N LEU A 64 16.25 15.23 -12.43
CA LEU A 64 14.91 14.67 -12.27
C LEU A 64 13.88 15.63 -12.85
N ARG A 65 13.06 15.17 -13.78
CA ARG A 65 11.90 15.90 -14.31
C ARG A 65 10.64 15.08 -14.11
N LEU A 66 9.69 15.63 -13.35
CA LEU A 66 8.34 15.08 -13.24
C LEU A 66 7.36 15.99 -13.97
N GLY A 67 6.67 15.44 -14.97
CA GLY A 67 5.56 16.07 -15.66
C GLY A 67 4.33 16.25 -14.76
N ARG A 68 3.26 16.79 -15.32
CA ARG A 68 2.01 17.02 -14.58
C ARG A 68 1.43 15.69 -14.12
N GLU A 69 1.01 15.60 -12.86
CA GLU A 69 0.45 14.37 -12.27
C GLU A 69 1.37 13.12 -12.38
N ALA A 70 2.67 13.33 -12.68
CA ALA A 70 3.64 12.25 -12.82
C ALA A 70 4.03 11.69 -11.44
N ARG A 71 4.33 10.39 -11.38
CA ARG A 71 4.49 9.69 -10.10
C ARG A 71 5.78 8.89 -10.07
N ILE A 72 6.50 8.98 -8.95
CA ILE A 72 7.50 7.98 -8.57
C ILE A 72 6.89 7.09 -7.49
N ALA A 73 6.61 5.84 -7.83
CA ALA A 73 6.07 4.83 -6.93
C ALA A 73 7.16 3.91 -6.39
N ILE A 74 7.44 4.02 -5.09
CA ILE A 74 8.41 3.20 -4.39
C ILE A 74 7.70 2.02 -3.75
N VAL A 75 8.12 0.81 -4.12
CA VAL A 75 7.53 -0.42 -3.59
C VAL A 75 7.90 -0.58 -2.10
N PRO A 76 6.94 -0.99 -1.23
CA PRO A 76 7.21 -1.25 0.17
C PRO A 76 8.37 -2.24 0.38
N GLY A 77 9.25 -1.94 1.32
CA GLY A 77 10.46 -2.71 1.61
C GLY A 77 10.96 -2.45 3.04
N GLU A 78 11.68 -3.43 3.59
CA GLU A 78 12.25 -3.33 4.95
C GLU A 78 13.40 -2.33 5.03
N GLN A 79 14.22 -2.29 3.97
CA GLN A 79 15.35 -1.37 3.90
C GLN A 79 14.88 0.03 3.49
N PRO A 80 15.43 1.09 4.12
CA PRO A 80 15.16 2.45 3.68
C PRO A 80 15.62 2.65 2.23
N LEU A 81 15.01 3.62 1.53
CA LEU A 81 15.46 4.07 0.22
C LEU A 81 16.17 5.43 0.37
N GLU A 82 17.39 5.51 -0.15
CA GLU A 82 18.12 6.75 -0.38
C GLU A 82 17.82 7.24 -1.79
N LEU A 83 17.16 8.39 -1.93
CA LEU A 83 16.92 9.05 -3.21
C LEU A 83 17.65 10.40 -3.22
N LYS A 84 18.74 10.48 -3.98
CA LYS A 84 19.59 11.67 -4.08
C LYS A 84 19.41 12.30 -5.45
N VAL A 85 19.08 13.59 -5.48
CA VAL A 85 18.78 14.33 -6.70
C VAL A 85 19.60 15.61 -6.73
N ILE A 86 20.36 15.83 -7.80
CA ILE A 86 21.15 17.07 -7.94
C ILE A 86 20.24 18.23 -8.37
N ARG A 87 19.42 18.04 -9.40
CA ARG A 87 18.43 19.03 -9.86
C ARG A 87 17.08 18.37 -10.07
N ALA A 88 16.02 18.94 -9.49
CA ALA A 88 14.66 18.48 -9.65
C ALA A 88 13.78 19.58 -10.23
N GLN A 89 13.01 19.25 -11.26
CA GLN A 89 11.92 20.05 -11.80
C GLN A 89 10.63 19.25 -11.66
N LEU A 90 9.73 19.69 -10.80
CA LEU A 90 8.48 19.00 -10.53
C LEU A 90 7.33 19.85 -11.05
N SER A 91 6.44 19.27 -11.84
CA SER A 91 5.24 19.96 -12.33
C SER A 91 4.09 19.79 -11.36
N GLU A 92 2.99 20.51 -11.59
CA GLU A 92 1.77 20.44 -10.79
C GLU A 92 1.23 19.01 -10.65
N GLY A 93 0.81 18.64 -9.43
CA GLY A 93 0.24 17.32 -9.14
C GLY A 93 1.25 16.17 -9.10
N SER A 94 2.53 16.41 -9.42
CA SER A 94 3.53 15.34 -9.36
C SER A 94 3.78 14.87 -7.92
N GLN A 95 4.01 13.57 -7.75
CA GLN A 95 4.17 12.96 -6.43
C GLN A 95 5.30 11.94 -6.36
N ILE A 96 5.91 11.84 -5.18
CA ILE A 96 6.78 10.73 -4.79
C ILE A 96 6.05 9.92 -3.72
N THR A 97 5.71 8.67 -4.00
CA THR A 97 4.97 7.81 -3.07
C THR A 97 5.81 6.64 -2.60
N ALA A 98 6.00 6.55 -1.28
CA ALA A 98 6.56 5.41 -0.57
C ALA A 98 5.50 4.71 0.30
N ARG A 99 4.22 4.85 -0.07
CA ARG A 99 3.07 4.29 0.66
C ARG A 99 3.17 2.78 0.83
N GLY A 100 2.73 2.32 2.00
CA GLY A 100 2.58 0.91 2.34
C GLY A 100 1.53 0.19 1.51
N ALA A 101 1.60 -1.14 1.51
CA ALA A 101 0.62 -1.98 0.80
C ALA A 101 -0.54 -2.34 1.73
N PRO A 102 -1.80 -2.24 1.27
CA PRO A 102 -2.95 -2.66 2.06
C PRO A 102 -2.89 -4.17 2.34
N GLY A 103 -3.43 -4.56 3.50
CA GLY A 103 -3.60 -5.95 3.89
C GLY A 103 -4.66 -6.65 3.04
N THR A 104 -4.52 -7.96 2.94
CA THR A 104 -5.54 -8.87 2.41
C THR A 104 -5.83 -9.94 3.45
N TYR A 105 -6.84 -10.77 3.22
CA TYR A 105 -7.13 -11.93 4.07
C TYR A 105 -5.95 -12.90 4.27
N LEU A 106 -4.95 -12.86 3.36
CA LEU A 106 -3.79 -13.74 3.39
C LEU A 106 -2.50 -13.03 3.82
N LYS A 107 -2.47 -11.70 3.81
CA LYS A 107 -1.25 -10.91 4.05
C LYS A 107 -1.57 -9.69 4.89
N ALA A 108 -0.81 -9.51 5.96
CA ALA A 108 -0.89 -8.28 6.75
C ALA A 108 -0.57 -7.04 5.90
N ALA A 109 -1.11 -5.90 6.32
CA ALA A 109 -0.75 -4.61 5.75
C ALA A 109 0.76 -4.36 5.92
N ARG A 110 1.37 -3.70 4.94
CA ARG A 110 2.78 -3.33 4.98
C ARG A 110 2.93 -1.85 5.28
N SER A 111 3.98 -1.52 6.02
CA SER A 111 4.32 -0.15 6.35
C SER A 111 4.71 0.65 5.11
N GLY A 112 4.62 1.98 5.23
CA GLY A 112 5.30 2.87 4.30
C GLY A 112 6.81 2.61 4.34
N ARG A 113 7.48 2.69 3.19
CA ARG A 113 8.93 2.49 3.13
C ARG A 113 9.64 3.77 3.60
N ASN A 114 10.56 3.62 4.55
CA ASN A 114 11.39 4.74 5.01
C ASN A 114 12.14 5.35 3.83
N LEU A 115 12.14 6.69 3.76
CA LEU A 115 12.65 7.44 2.61
C LEU A 115 13.55 8.57 3.08
N ASN A 116 14.78 8.54 2.61
CA ASN A 116 15.73 9.65 2.72
C ASN A 116 15.81 10.31 1.35
N LEU A 117 15.18 11.48 1.22
CA LEU A 117 15.10 12.24 -0.01
C LEU A 117 16.00 13.47 0.10
N GLN A 118 17.04 13.54 -0.71
CA GLN A 118 17.93 14.69 -0.82
C GLN A 118 17.78 15.35 -2.19
N ILE A 119 17.46 16.63 -2.22
CA ILE A 119 17.35 17.43 -3.45
C ILE A 119 18.22 18.68 -3.30
N LYS A 120 19.27 18.81 -4.12
CA LYS A 120 20.21 19.95 -4.02
C LYS A 120 19.71 21.23 -4.69
N ALA A 121 18.93 21.11 -5.76
CA ALA A 121 18.25 22.23 -6.42
C ALA A 121 16.84 21.80 -6.81
N LEU A 122 15.83 22.56 -6.41
CA LEU A 122 14.42 22.21 -6.55
C LEU A 122 13.64 23.37 -7.16
N SER A 123 13.01 23.13 -8.30
CA SER A 123 12.00 24.02 -8.89
C SER A 123 10.69 23.26 -8.98
N ALA A 124 9.69 23.69 -8.23
CA ALA A 124 8.40 23.02 -8.16
C ALA A 124 7.31 23.98 -7.67
N PRO A 125 6.06 23.88 -8.16
CA PRO A 125 4.92 24.54 -7.54
C PRO A 125 4.58 23.91 -6.18
N GLN A 126 4.86 22.62 -6.01
CA GLN A 126 4.68 21.88 -4.76
C GLN A 126 5.57 20.64 -4.76
N LEU A 127 6.10 20.27 -3.59
CA LEU A 127 6.74 18.98 -3.36
C LEU A 127 5.79 18.09 -2.55
N LEU A 128 5.24 17.06 -3.18
CA LEU A 128 4.34 16.09 -2.53
C LEU A 128 5.04 14.74 -2.32
N VAL A 129 5.13 14.33 -1.06
CA VAL A 129 5.63 13.01 -0.65
C VAL A 129 4.55 12.27 0.14
N ASP A 130 4.13 11.10 -0.32
CA ASP A 130 3.16 10.25 0.39
C ASP A 130 3.84 8.96 0.84
N ALA A 131 4.02 8.80 2.15
CA ALA A 131 4.63 7.63 2.76
C ALA A 131 3.75 7.07 3.88
N ARG A 132 2.42 7.10 3.69
CA ARG A 132 1.45 6.53 4.63
C ARG A 132 1.55 5.01 4.74
N GLY A 133 1.09 4.47 5.86
CA GLY A 133 0.95 3.03 6.06
C GLY A 133 -0.16 2.41 5.21
N GLY A 134 -0.06 1.11 4.95
CA GLY A 134 -1.13 0.34 4.30
C GLY A 134 -2.32 0.11 5.24
N ALA A 135 -3.54 0.15 4.71
CA ALA A 135 -4.75 -0.14 5.47
C ALA A 135 -4.84 -1.62 5.87
N GLY A 136 -5.39 -1.91 7.04
CA GLY A 136 -5.63 -3.26 7.54
C GLY A 136 -6.63 -4.04 6.68
N ALA A 137 -6.50 -5.36 6.64
CA ALA A 137 -7.46 -6.23 5.97
C ALA A 137 -8.80 -6.26 6.72
N PRO A 138 -9.94 -6.34 6.03
CA PRO A 138 -11.23 -6.49 6.68
C PRO A 138 -11.35 -7.85 7.41
N GLY A 139 -12.23 -7.91 8.40
CA GLY A 139 -12.62 -9.14 9.06
C GLY A 139 -13.43 -10.07 8.15
N PHE A 140 -13.52 -11.33 8.54
CA PHE A 140 -14.33 -12.35 7.88
C PHE A 140 -15.78 -12.23 8.31
N VAL A 141 -16.69 -12.45 7.34
CA VAL A 141 -18.12 -12.59 7.64
C VAL A 141 -18.37 -13.90 8.40
N GLY A 142 -19.23 -13.82 9.41
CA GLY A 142 -19.73 -14.97 10.13
C GLY A 142 -20.59 -15.87 9.23
N LEU A 143 -20.54 -17.17 9.46
CA LEU A 143 -21.35 -18.13 8.73
C LEU A 143 -22.81 -18.07 9.18
N ASP A 144 -23.72 -18.07 8.22
CA ASP A 144 -25.15 -18.13 8.51
C ASP A 144 -25.53 -19.47 9.15
N GLY A 145 -26.43 -19.41 10.13
CA GLY A 145 -26.97 -20.58 10.80
C GLY A 145 -27.82 -21.43 9.85
N ALA A 146 -27.64 -22.75 9.91
CA ALA A 146 -28.48 -23.70 9.16
C ALA A 146 -29.95 -23.68 9.64
N ASN A 147 -30.89 -23.87 8.71
CA ASN A 147 -32.31 -23.93 9.04
C ASN A 147 -32.66 -25.24 9.76
N GLY A 148 -33.58 -25.15 10.71
CA GLY A 148 -34.13 -26.30 11.42
C GLY A 148 -35.01 -27.17 10.52
N GLN A 149 -35.03 -28.48 10.79
CA GLN A 149 -35.83 -29.43 10.02
C GLN A 149 -37.32 -29.28 10.33
N ALA A 150 -38.18 -29.33 9.30
CA ALA A 150 -39.62 -29.32 9.49
C ALA A 150 -40.12 -30.63 10.15
N PRO A 151 -41.19 -30.58 10.96
CA PRO A 151 -41.72 -31.76 11.64
C PRO A 151 -42.40 -32.74 10.67
N GLY A 152 -42.23 -34.03 10.94
CA GLY A 152 -42.97 -35.10 10.27
C GLY A 152 -44.38 -35.32 10.85
N CYS A 153 -45.30 -35.89 10.06
CA CYS A 153 -46.67 -36.21 10.50
C CYS A 153 -46.81 -37.56 11.23
N THR A 154 -45.69 -38.21 11.53
CA THR A 154 -45.59 -39.45 12.31
C THR A 154 -44.99 -39.13 13.69
N TRP A 155 -45.54 -38.11 14.38
CA TRP A 155 -45.08 -37.61 15.68
C TRP A 155 -43.66 -36.99 15.69
N GLY A 156 -43.36 -36.09 14.74
CA GLY A 156 -42.11 -35.32 14.75
C GLY A 156 -42.24 -33.94 15.38
N GLN A 157 -41.18 -33.47 16.06
CA GLN A 157 -41.03 -32.08 16.48
C GLN A 157 -40.19 -31.31 15.45
N ALA A 158 -40.46 -30.01 15.30
CA ALA A 158 -39.67 -29.16 14.42
C ALA A 158 -38.29 -28.91 15.04
N GLY A 159 -37.24 -29.04 14.24
CA GLY A 159 -35.88 -28.71 14.65
C GLY A 159 -35.70 -27.21 14.86
N ARG A 160 -34.88 -26.84 15.84
CA ARG A 160 -34.41 -25.46 16.03
C ARG A 160 -33.46 -25.08 14.88
N GLY A 161 -33.51 -23.82 14.44
CA GLY A 161 -32.47 -23.25 13.60
C GLY A 161 -31.14 -23.14 14.34
N ALA A 162 -30.02 -23.34 13.63
CA ALA A 162 -28.70 -23.11 14.19
C ALA A 162 -28.41 -21.61 14.32
N ASP A 163 -27.53 -21.28 15.25
CA ASP A 163 -27.07 -19.91 15.45
C ASP A 163 -26.08 -19.54 14.33
N GLY A 164 -26.08 -18.27 13.93
CA GLY A 164 -25.02 -17.73 13.08
C GLY A 164 -23.72 -17.63 13.86
N SER A 165 -22.58 -17.79 13.19
CA SER A 165 -21.29 -17.54 13.83
C SER A 165 -20.99 -16.05 13.89
N ASP A 166 -20.16 -15.64 14.85
CA ASP A 166 -19.67 -14.27 14.92
C ASP A 166 -18.78 -13.94 13.71
N GLY A 167 -18.74 -12.66 13.35
CA GLY A 167 -17.76 -12.13 12.41
C GLY A 167 -16.40 -11.96 13.08
N SER A 168 -15.33 -11.94 12.30
CA SER A 168 -13.99 -11.69 12.85
C SER A 168 -13.69 -10.19 12.93
N ASP A 169 -12.76 -9.83 13.79
CA ASP A 169 -12.22 -8.47 13.85
C ASP A 169 -11.47 -8.11 12.56
N GLY A 170 -11.44 -6.82 12.27
CA GLY A 170 -10.57 -6.24 11.25
C GLY A 170 -9.10 -6.28 11.69
N GLN A 171 -8.20 -6.42 10.72
CA GLN A 171 -6.77 -6.44 10.99
C GLN A 171 -6.22 -5.03 11.24
N PRO A 172 -5.14 -4.88 12.03
CA PRO A 172 -4.53 -3.58 12.27
C PRO A 172 -3.98 -2.95 10.99
N GLY A 173 -4.04 -1.62 10.91
CA GLY A 173 -3.35 -0.84 9.89
C GLY A 173 -1.84 -0.85 10.12
N ALA A 174 -1.06 -0.73 9.05
CA ALA A 174 0.40 -0.69 9.13
C ALA A 174 0.92 0.72 9.47
N PRO A 175 2.11 0.85 10.08
CA PRO A 175 2.64 2.16 10.42
C PRO A 175 3.05 2.97 9.18
N GLY A 176 3.02 4.30 9.31
CA GLY A 176 3.58 5.23 8.33
C GLY A 176 5.12 5.19 8.32
N ALA A 177 5.72 5.74 7.27
CA ALA A 177 7.17 5.74 7.12
C ALA A 177 7.85 6.86 7.92
N LEU A 178 9.14 6.68 8.19
CA LEU A 178 10.05 7.75 8.58
C LEU A 178 10.60 8.41 7.32
N VAL A 179 10.36 9.70 7.14
CA VAL A 179 10.80 10.47 5.98
C VAL A 179 11.81 11.52 6.42
N ARG A 180 13.04 11.44 5.89
CA ARG A 180 14.05 12.49 6.02
C ARG A 180 14.15 13.25 4.71
N LEU A 181 13.84 14.53 4.74
CA LEU A 181 13.81 15.39 3.58
C LEU A 181 14.89 16.45 3.69
N GLU A 182 15.87 16.41 2.81
CA GLU A 182 16.89 17.44 2.64
C GLU A 182 16.59 18.24 1.38
N VAL A 183 16.21 19.51 1.53
CA VAL A 183 15.81 20.40 0.43
C VAL A 183 16.59 21.71 0.47
N PRO A 184 16.64 22.46 -0.64
CA PRO A 184 17.33 23.75 -0.68
C PRO A 184 16.75 24.75 0.34
N ARG A 185 17.60 25.65 0.88
CA ARG A 185 17.18 26.71 1.81
C ARG A 185 16.12 27.65 1.24
N ASP A 186 16.18 27.92 -0.04
CA ASP A 186 15.32 28.87 -0.77
C ASP A 186 13.95 28.28 -1.15
N PHE A 187 13.75 26.96 -1.07
CA PHE A 187 12.46 26.36 -1.39
C PHE A 187 11.39 26.67 -0.31
N PRO A 188 10.23 27.27 -0.61
CA PRO A 188 9.28 27.67 0.41
C PRO A 188 8.71 26.48 1.22
N ALA A 189 8.61 26.62 2.54
CA ALA A 189 8.21 25.53 3.44
C ALA A 189 6.73 25.12 3.25
N GLU A 190 5.89 26.09 2.93
CA GLU A 190 4.46 25.96 2.68
C GLU A 190 4.14 25.08 1.45
N LEU A 191 5.10 24.98 0.52
CA LEU A 191 5.02 24.16 -0.69
C LEU A 191 5.49 22.72 -0.45
N ILE A 192 5.99 22.39 0.75
CA ILE A 192 6.36 21.03 1.12
C ILE A 192 5.16 20.34 1.77
N LYS A 193 4.66 19.28 1.14
CA LYS A 193 3.57 18.44 1.65
C LYS A 193 4.06 17.01 1.82
N VAL A 194 4.14 16.56 3.06
CA VAL A 194 4.58 15.19 3.38
C VAL A 194 3.50 14.51 4.21
N GLN A 195 3.02 13.35 3.75
CA GLN A 195 2.01 12.55 4.42
C GLN A 195 2.64 11.27 4.97
N VAL A 196 2.61 11.10 6.29
CA VAL A 196 3.20 9.93 6.99
C VAL A 196 2.22 9.29 7.98
N ALA A 197 0.91 9.50 7.82
CA ALA A 197 -0.08 8.86 8.66
C ALA A 197 0.04 7.32 8.63
N GLY A 198 -0.31 6.66 9.73
CA GLY A 198 -0.52 5.21 9.72
C GLY A 198 -1.68 4.83 8.81
N GLY A 199 -1.71 3.57 8.39
CA GLY A 199 -2.83 3.03 7.64
C GLY A 199 -4.06 2.88 8.53
N ASP A 200 -5.24 3.03 7.92
CA ASP A 200 -6.51 2.79 8.62
C ASP A 200 -6.61 1.33 9.08
N GLY A 201 -7.33 1.09 10.17
CA GLY A 201 -7.66 -0.27 10.58
C GLY A 201 -8.66 -0.94 9.64
N GLY A 202 -8.60 -2.26 9.56
CA GLY A 202 -9.55 -3.05 8.77
C GLY A 202 -10.97 -2.92 9.30
N VAL A 203 -11.95 -2.97 8.40
CA VAL A 203 -13.37 -2.97 8.79
C VAL A 203 -13.72 -4.28 9.50
N ALA A 204 -14.60 -4.23 10.50
CA ALA A 204 -15.14 -5.41 11.16
C ALA A 204 -15.86 -6.36 10.19
N GLY A 205 -15.72 -7.67 10.43
CA GLY A 205 -16.51 -8.69 9.76
C GLY A 205 -17.94 -8.73 10.35
N PRO A 206 -19.00 -8.73 9.52
CA PRO A 206 -20.36 -8.82 10.03
C PRO A 206 -20.67 -10.22 10.57
N GLY A 207 -21.51 -10.30 11.60
CA GLY A 207 -22.01 -11.56 12.15
C GLY A 207 -22.94 -12.31 11.19
N GLY A 208 -22.92 -13.64 11.27
CA GLY A 208 -23.78 -14.51 10.49
C GLY A 208 -25.26 -14.39 10.91
N LYS A 209 -26.16 -14.55 9.95
CA LYS A 209 -27.61 -14.52 10.21
C LYS A 209 -28.05 -15.77 10.96
N PRO A 210 -29.12 -15.69 11.78
CA PRO A 210 -29.69 -16.86 12.41
C PRO A 210 -30.34 -17.79 11.39
N GLY A 211 -30.21 -19.10 11.59
CA GLY A 211 -31.00 -20.08 10.88
C GLY A 211 -32.48 -20.00 11.29
N ALA A 212 -33.38 -20.12 10.33
CA ALA A 212 -34.81 -20.18 10.62
C ALA A 212 -35.15 -21.50 11.33
N GLY A 213 -36.09 -21.46 12.28
CA GLY A 213 -36.64 -22.69 12.85
C GLY A 213 -37.45 -23.49 11.83
N GLY A 214 -37.60 -24.80 12.06
CA GLY A 214 -38.42 -25.66 11.20
C GLY A 214 -39.86 -25.15 11.13
N LYS A 215 -40.43 -25.05 9.93
CA LYS A 215 -41.78 -24.49 9.76
C LYS A 215 -42.83 -25.41 10.41
N ALA A 216 -43.82 -24.81 11.07
CA ALA A 216 -44.96 -25.54 11.63
C ALA A 216 -45.71 -26.31 10.53
N LYS A 217 -46.31 -27.45 10.89
CA LYS A 217 -47.05 -28.30 9.95
C LYS A 217 -48.37 -28.77 10.55
N GLY A 218 -49.47 -28.57 9.80
CA GLY A 218 -50.75 -29.19 10.11
C GLY A 218 -50.79 -30.62 9.59
N CYS A 219 -51.05 -31.58 10.48
CA CYS A 219 -51.28 -32.99 10.16
C CYS A 219 -52.76 -33.34 10.39
N PHE A 220 -53.24 -34.45 9.83
CA PHE A 220 -54.68 -34.77 9.79
C PHE A 220 -55.33 -34.84 11.19
N VAL A 221 -54.61 -35.34 12.19
CA VAL A 221 -55.12 -35.51 13.57
C VAL A 221 -54.46 -34.58 14.60
N TYR A 222 -53.47 -33.77 14.22
CA TYR A 222 -52.76 -32.86 15.13
C TYR A 222 -51.98 -31.77 14.37
N LYS A 223 -51.51 -30.73 15.06
CA LYS A 223 -50.56 -29.75 14.51
C LYS A 223 -49.22 -29.89 15.21
N ALA A 224 -48.14 -29.80 14.45
CA ALA A 224 -46.78 -29.70 14.98
C ALA A 224 -46.32 -28.25 14.92
N ASP A 225 -45.95 -27.70 16.08
CA ASP A 225 -45.45 -26.34 16.21
C ASP A 225 -44.11 -26.17 15.49
N GLY A 226 -43.82 -24.93 15.09
CA GLY A 226 -42.56 -24.57 14.47
C GLY A 226 -41.41 -24.56 15.46
N GLY A 227 -40.21 -24.82 14.96
CA GLY A 227 -38.98 -24.72 15.73
C GLY A 227 -38.63 -23.26 15.97
N LYS A 228 -37.86 -22.98 17.03
CA LYS A 228 -37.32 -21.63 17.27
C LYS A 228 -36.19 -21.36 16.27
N SER A 229 -36.07 -20.11 15.81
CA SER A 229 -34.90 -19.68 15.07
C SER A 229 -33.65 -19.68 15.94
N GLY A 230 -32.49 -19.71 15.29
CA GLY A 230 -31.22 -19.42 15.94
C GLY A 230 -31.11 -17.94 16.33
N ARG A 231 -29.93 -17.59 16.85
CA ARG A 231 -29.48 -16.24 17.18
C ARG A 231 -28.50 -15.75 16.10
N PRO A 232 -28.51 -14.45 15.78
CA PRO A 232 -27.45 -13.88 14.95
C PRO A 232 -26.11 -13.99 15.67
N GLY A 233 -25.04 -14.10 14.90
CA GLY A 233 -23.69 -13.85 15.40
C GLY A 233 -23.48 -12.35 15.67
N ALA A 234 -22.53 -12.05 16.54
CA ALA A 234 -22.06 -10.68 16.76
C ALA A 234 -21.15 -10.22 15.62
N ASP A 235 -21.15 -8.91 15.35
CA ASP A 235 -20.14 -8.30 14.49
C ASP A 235 -18.78 -8.28 15.21
N GLY A 236 -17.70 -8.40 14.43
CA GLY A 236 -16.36 -8.17 14.94
C GLY A 236 -16.11 -6.70 15.30
N GLN A 237 -14.90 -6.41 15.75
CA GLN A 237 -14.43 -5.05 16.01
C GLN A 237 -13.59 -4.51 14.84
N PRO A 238 -13.62 -3.20 14.57
CA PRO A 238 -12.68 -2.58 13.64
C PRO A 238 -11.23 -2.78 14.14
N GLY A 239 -10.31 -2.97 13.20
CA GLY A 239 -8.89 -3.00 13.52
C GLY A 239 -8.40 -1.64 14.04
N PRO A 240 -7.36 -1.60 14.87
CA PRO A 240 -6.75 -0.33 15.25
C PRO A 240 -6.01 0.29 14.05
N ALA A 241 -5.96 1.62 14.01
CA ALA A 241 -5.14 2.34 13.05
C ALA A 241 -3.64 2.12 13.32
N GLY A 242 -2.84 2.14 12.26
CA GLY A 242 -1.39 2.07 12.37
C GLY A 242 -0.80 3.32 13.03
N ALA A 243 0.38 3.17 13.64
CA ALA A 243 1.10 4.31 14.18
C ALA A 243 1.49 5.30 13.07
N ALA A 244 1.38 6.60 13.37
CA ALA A 244 1.91 7.62 12.48
C ALA A 244 3.44 7.51 12.38
N GLY A 245 3.95 7.71 11.17
CA GLY A 245 5.37 7.92 10.93
C GLY A 245 5.80 9.34 11.32
N SER A 246 6.99 9.73 10.89
CA SER A 246 7.54 11.05 11.20
C SER A 246 8.23 11.67 9.99
N VAL A 247 8.34 13.00 10.02
CA VAL A 247 9.02 13.77 8.97
C VAL A 247 10.07 14.63 9.62
N THR A 248 11.30 14.53 9.14
CA THR A 248 12.39 15.43 9.48
C THR A 248 12.78 16.21 8.23
N VAL A 249 12.63 17.54 8.26
CA VAL A 249 13.04 18.42 7.16
C VAL A 249 14.32 19.13 7.54
N GLN A 250 15.34 19.00 6.69
CA GLN A 250 16.62 19.70 6.79
C GLN A 250 16.82 20.59 5.58
N ARG A 251 17.34 21.79 5.82
CA ARG A 251 17.66 22.76 4.76
C ARG A 251 19.16 22.70 4.46
N LEU A 252 19.52 22.59 3.17
CA LEU A 252 20.91 22.54 2.68
C LEU A 252 21.53 23.94 2.58
#